data_AF-A0A8T3W2U4-F1
#
_entry.id   AF-A0A8T3W2U4-F1
#
_cell.length_a   1.000
_cell.length_b   1.000
_cell.length_c   1.000
_cell.angle_alpha   90.00
_cell.angle_beta   90.00
_cell.angle_gamma   90.00
#
_symmetry.space_group_name_H-M   'P 1'
#
loop_
_entity.id
_entity.type
_entity.pdbx_description
1 polymer ?
#
loop_
_entity_poly.entity_id
_entity_poly.type
_entity_poly.pdbx_seq_one_letter_code
_entity_poly.pdbx_strand_id
1 'polypeptide(L)'
;MKIDTNEINEVLRTKKPKINLESKVGLAKVRLPEGYKDLALDLIRRSYDEVSVNYGKPAVVAVGLSGGLDSSTALAAAVEAVGKDNTRAVLLRHDYMTDGEKEDAGYADFMINYLGVEADTIDISGLVRAHWDLTGKKDHGPFVNNLLKAEGLARARASALESYSSSEDAITIDTSNMTELVLGNVTTGAYMGMVEIFEDLLKSEVYELARQLGVPARIRDQQKRISEFSSTHEHMFGADFRYLDPLVHRFLKGVTSEQAAKELGHGEEWVKKMYSRMDGTRFRYSAAGPISRMSEFDENEGKDAAWVGGMKTYWKDAQKLKLARELHKLREEYLP
;
A
#
# COMPACT_ATOMS: atom_id res chain seq x y z
N MET A 1 -21.19 -11.14 5.07
CA MET A 1 -20.51 -12.17 4.25
C MET A 1 -19.81 -13.11 5.22
N LYS A 2 -20.25 -14.36 5.38
CA LYS A 2 -19.53 -15.34 6.21
C LYS A 2 -18.28 -15.74 5.42
N ILE A 3 -17.10 -15.46 5.96
CA ILE A 3 -15.85 -15.97 5.41
C ILE A 3 -15.90 -17.49 5.59
N ASP A 4 -15.86 -18.24 4.49
CA ASP A 4 -15.83 -19.69 4.54
C ASP A 4 -14.44 -20.14 5.01
N THR A 5 -14.38 -20.58 6.27
CA THR A 5 -13.17 -21.09 6.89
C THR A 5 -12.66 -22.36 6.19
N ASN A 6 -13.49 -23.10 5.47
CA ASN A 6 -13.06 -24.28 4.73
C ASN A 6 -12.27 -23.91 3.48
N GLU A 7 -12.70 -22.88 2.75
CA GLU A 7 -12.03 -22.39 1.53
C GLU A 7 -10.63 -21.85 1.86
N ILE A 8 -10.49 -21.15 2.98
CA ILE A 8 -9.21 -20.67 3.50
C ILE A 8 -8.31 -21.83 3.99
N ASN A 9 -8.87 -22.78 4.73
CA ASN A 9 -8.12 -23.94 5.18
C ASN A 9 -7.69 -24.83 4.01
N GLU A 10 -8.44 -24.85 2.91
CA GLU A 10 -8.09 -25.54 1.67
C GLU A 10 -6.92 -24.83 0.97
N VAL A 11 -6.91 -23.50 0.88
CA VAL A 11 -5.74 -22.73 0.39
C VAL A 11 -4.48 -23.07 1.20
N LEU A 12 -4.58 -23.16 2.53
CA LEU A 12 -3.46 -23.50 3.42
C LEU A 12 -3.05 -24.99 3.35
N ARG A 13 -3.97 -25.89 2.99
CA ARG A 13 -3.73 -27.34 2.88
C ARG A 13 -3.32 -27.79 1.48
N THR A 14 -3.54 -26.98 0.44
CA THR A 14 -3.07 -27.32 -0.90
C THR A 14 -1.55 -27.51 -0.87
N LYS A 15 -1.08 -28.64 -1.41
CA LYS A 15 0.35 -28.82 -1.73
C LYS A 15 0.81 -27.53 -2.41
N LYS A 16 1.95 -26.96 -1.96
CA LYS A 16 2.59 -25.81 -2.60
C LYS A 16 2.37 -25.93 -4.11
N PRO A 17 1.66 -24.97 -4.75
CA PRO A 17 1.36 -25.10 -6.16
C PRO A 17 2.66 -25.41 -6.91
N LYS A 18 2.59 -26.24 -7.95
CA LYS A 18 3.71 -26.44 -8.87
C LYS A 18 3.95 -25.12 -9.61
N ILE A 19 4.50 -24.14 -8.91
CA ILE A 19 5.03 -22.91 -9.44
C ILE A 19 6.33 -23.35 -10.10
N ASN A 20 6.39 -23.24 -11.41
CA ASN A 20 7.67 -23.34 -12.08
C ASN A 20 8.46 -22.06 -11.77
N LEU A 21 9.15 -22.05 -10.62
CA LEU A 21 10.03 -20.95 -10.22
C LEU A 21 11.20 -20.78 -11.21
N GLU A 22 11.46 -21.78 -12.06
CA GLU A 22 12.46 -21.74 -13.14
C GLU A 22 11.92 -21.14 -14.45
N SER A 23 10.62 -20.76 -14.54
CA SER A 23 10.12 -20.07 -15.73
C SER A 23 10.82 -18.70 -15.85
N LYS A 24 11.63 -18.56 -16.89
CA LYS A 24 12.47 -17.38 -17.18
C LYS A 24 11.68 -16.10 -17.49
N VAL A 25 10.35 -16.08 -17.26
CA VAL A 25 9.45 -14.97 -17.57
C VAL A 25 9.23 -14.04 -16.36
N GLY A 26 9.70 -14.41 -15.16
CA GLY A 26 9.53 -13.64 -13.91
C GLY A 26 10.43 -12.41 -13.72
N LEU A 27 11.12 -11.94 -14.77
CA LEU A 27 12.04 -10.78 -14.70
C LEU A 27 11.84 -9.85 -15.89
N ALA A 28 10.60 -9.50 -16.22
CA ALA A 28 10.41 -8.22 -16.89
C ALA A 28 11.01 -7.17 -15.93
N LYS A 29 12.06 -6.46 -16.37
CA LYS A 29 12.58 -5.30 -15.64
C LYS A 29 11.44 -4.29 -15.60
N VAL A 30 10.63 -4.34 -14.55
CA VAL A 30 9.57 -3.35 -14.35
C VAL A 30 10.28 -2.02 -14.19
N ARG A 31 9.98 -1.09 -15.10
CA ARG A 31 10.56 0.25 -15.12
C ARG A 31 9.50 1.18 -14.56
N LEU A 32 9.89 1.98 -13.58
CA LEU A 32 9.07 3.11 -13.17
C LEU A 32 8.85 4.03 -14.40
N PRO A 33 7.62 4.49 -14.67
CA PRO A 33 7.37 5.44 -15.75
C PRO A 33 8.27 6.67 -15.63
N GLU A 34 8.79 7.16 -16.76
CA GLU A 34 9.62 8.37 -16.78
C GLU A 34 8.81 9.55 -16.23
N GLY A 35 9.45 10.36 -15.37
CA GLY A 35 8.80 11.48 -14.70
C GLY A 35 7.92 11.10 -13.49
N TYR A 36 7.63 9.82 -13.21
CA TYR A 36 6.79 9.45 -12.06
C TYR A 36 7.35 9.95 -10.73
N LYS A 37 8.66 9.84 -10.53
CA LYS A 37 9.32 10.37 -9.32
C LYS A 37 9.04 11.86 -9.15
N ASP A 38 9.28 12.66 -10.18
CA ASP A 38 9.07 14.11 -10.13
C ASP A 38 7.60 14.45 -9.84
N LEU A 39 6.69 13.65 -10.39
CA LEU A 39 5.25 13.77 -10.22
C LEU A 39 4.79 13.48 -8.79
N ALA A 40 5.33 12.41 -8.18
CA ALA A 40 5.10 12.08 -6.78
C ALA A 40 5.65 13.17 -5.85
N LEU A 41 6.84 13.70 -6.13
CA LEU A 41 7.43 14.80 -5.35
C LEU A 41 6.62 16.10 -5.48
N ASP A 42 6.13 16.42 -6.68
CA ASP A 42 5.28 17.59 -6.93
C ASP A 42 3.95 17.48 -6.18
N LEU A 43 3.33 16.29 -6.15
CA LEU A 43 2.12 16.06 -5.38
C LEU A 43 2.32 16.33 -3.88
N ILE A 44 3.40 15.80 -3.29
CA ILE A 44 3.73 16.04 -1.87
C ILE A 44 3.93 17.54 -1.62
N ARG A 45 4.71 18.23 -2.47
CA ARG A 45 4.98 19.68 -2.35
C ARG A 45 3.70 20.50 -2.40
N ARG A 46 2.82 20.24 -3.37
CA ARG A 46 1.56 21.00 -3.51
C ARG A 46 0.63 20.80 -2.33
N SER A 47 0.51 19.56 -1.85
CA SER A 47 -0.30 19.29 -0.66
C SER A 47 0.27 20.00 0.57
N TYR A 48 1.59 19.99 0.72
CA TYR A 48 2.29 20.76 1.76
C TYR A 48 2.01 22.26 1.66
N ASP A 49 2.14 22.85 0.47
CA ASP A 49 1.91 24.29 0.27
C ASP A 49 0.45 24.67 0.54
N GLU A 50 -0.51 23.88 0.06
CA GLU A 50 -1.95 24.12 0.24
C GLU A 50 -2.34 24.13 1.71
N VAL A 51 -1.93 23.10 2.46
CA VAL A 51 -2.18 23.02 3.90
C VAL A 51 -1.46 24.16 4.62
N SER A 52 -0.21 24.46 4.27
CA SER A 52 0.54 25.56 4.90
C SER A 52 -0.16 26.91 4.73
N VAL A 53 -0.70 27.17 3.54
CA VAL A 53 -1.48 28.38 3.25
C VAL A 53 -2.79 28.40 4.05
N ASN A 54 -3.51 27.29 4.09
CA ASN A 54 -4.80 27.20 4.78
C ASN A 54 -4.68 27.43 6.29
N TYR A 55 -3.61 26.93 6.93
CA TYR A 55 -3.37 27.10 8.36
C TYR A 55 -2.55 28.36 8.70
N GLY A 56 -2.02 29.07 7.70
CA GLY A 56 -1.20 30.28 7.90
C GLY A 56 0.14 30.01 8.60
N LYS A 57 0.63 28.77 8.56
CA LYS A 57 1.91 28.32 9.13
C LYS A 57 2.45 27.14 8.30
N PRO A 58 3.77 26.87 8.32
CA PRO A 58 4.31 25.67 7.68
C PRO A 58 3.63 24.40 8.18
N ALA A 59 3.17 23.55 7.26
CA ALA A 59 2.67 22.21 7.55
C ALA A 59 3.81 21.26 7.93
N VAL A 60 3.49 20.02 8.27
CA VAL A 60 4.45 18.93 8.43
C VAL A 60 4.00 17.76 7.57
N VAL A 61 4.92 17.11 6.85
CA VAL A 61 4.62 15.84 6.19
C VAL A 61 5.00 14.69 7.14
N ALA A 62 3.99 14.01 7.67
CA ALA A 62 4.13 12.92 8.62
C ALA A 62 3.98 11.55 7.94
N VAL A 63 4.92 10.64 8.17
CA VAL A 63 4.89 9.28 7.63
C VAL A 63 4.86 8.27 8.77
N GLY A 64 3.82 7.44 8.81
CA GLY A 64 3.78 6.27 9.69
C GLY A 64 4.88 5.28 9.30
N LEU A 65 5.98 5.26 10.06
CA LEU A 65 7.19 4.53 9.69
C LEU A 65 7.20 3.15 10.33
N SER A 66 6.93 2.11 9.54
CA SER A 66 7.00 0.72 9.99
C SER A 66 8.42 0.13 9.93
N GLY A 67 9.27 0.67 9.05
CA GLY A 67 10.61 0.13 8.74
C GLY A 67 10.65 -0.76 7.49
N GLY A 68 9.48 -1.04 6.89
CA GLY A 68 9.38 -1.70 5.59
C GLY A 68 9.68 -0.77 4.42
N LEU A 69 9.74 -1.36 3.22
CA LEU A 69 10.04 -0.66 1.96
C LEU A 69 9.11 0.54 1.71
N ASP A 70 7.80 0.36 1.78
CA ASP A 70 6.83 1.37 1.33
C ASP A 70 6.90 2.61 2.22
N SER A 71 6.82 2.44 3.54
CA SER A 71 6.93 3.56 4.48
C SER A 71 8.29 4.25 4.44
N SER A 72 9.37 3.49 4.20
CA SER A 72 10.72 4.07 4.08
C SER A 72 10.87 4.87 2.78
N THR A 73 10.22 4.41 1.71
CA THR A 73 10.18 5.09 0.41
C THR A 73 9.33 6.36 0.51
N ALA A 74 8.19 6.31 1.19
CA ALA A 74 7.35 7.48 1.45
C ALA A 74 8.10 8.54 2.27
N LEU A 75 8.83 8.13 3.30
CA LEU A 75 9.65 9.04 4.10
C LEU A 75 10.76 9.69 3.26
N ALA A 76 11.46 8.92 2.43
CA ALA A 76 12.48 9.46 1.52
C ALA A 76 11.88 10.44 0.50
N ALA A 77 10.70 10.12 -0.06
CA ALA A 77 9.97 11.01 -0.96
C ALA A 77 9.59 12.32 -0.27
N ALA A 78 9.08 12.26 0.97
CA ALA A 78 8.75 13.45 1.76
C ALA A 78 9.98 14.34 1.99
N VAL A 79 11.11 13.75 2.40
CA VAL A 79 12.36 14.50 2.61
C VAL A 79 12.85 15.17 1.33
N GLU A 80 12.82 14.48 0.19
CA GLU A 80 13.23 15.07 -1.09
C GLU A 80 12.23 16.14 -1.60
N ALA A 81 10.95 16.00 -1.25
CA ALA A 81 9.91 16.94 -1.62
C ALA A 81 9.99 18.25 -0.82
N VAL A 82 9.97 18.18 0.51
CA VAL A 82 9.75 19.34 1.39
C VAL A 82 10.91 19.60 2.37
N GLY A 83 11.95 18.77 2.34
CA GLY A 83 13.08 18.85 3.26
C GLY A 83 12.84 18.11 4.58
N LYS A 84 13.94 17.70 5.22
CA LYS A 84 13.90 16.94 6.48
C LYS A 84 13.26 17.70 7.66
N ASP A 85 13.41 19.03 7.70
CA ASP A 85 12.91 19.85 8.80
C ASP A 85 11.37 19.99 8.77
N ASN A 86 10.77 19.76 7.60
CA ASN A 86 9.31 19.73 7.40
C ASN A 86 8.77 18.29 7.29
N THR A 87 9.60 17.29 7.59
CA THR A 87 9.24 15.86 7.51
C THR A 87 9.35 15.23 8.88
N ARG A 88 8.36 14.44 9.28
CA ARG A 88 8.33 13.73 10.55
C ARG A 88 8.08 12.23 10.34
N ALA A 89 8.88 11.40 11.00
CA ALA A 89 8.55 9.98 11.14
C ALA A 89 7.64 9.75 12.35
N VAL A 90 6.55 9.00 12.19
CA VAL A 90 5.64 8.66 13.29
C VAL A 90 5.74 7.16 13.57
N LEU A 91 6.26 6.82 14.74
CA LEU A 91 6.46 5.44 15.19
C LEU A 91 5.26 4.98 16.04
N LEU A 92 4.45 4.08 15.48
CA LEU A 92 3.23 3.56 16.12
C LEU A 92 3.55 2.23 16.84
N ARG A 93 4.03 2.34 18.08
CA ARG A 93 4.57 1.22 18.87
C ARG A 93 3.50 0.58 19.77
N HIS A 94 3.66 -0.68 20.12
CA HIS A 94 2.80 -1.36 21.09
C HIS A 94 3.54 -2.46 21.85
N ASP A 95 3.02 -2.84 23.01
CA ASP A 95 3.63 -3.85 23.90
C ASP A 95 3.58 -5.27 23.33
N TYR A 96 2.70 -5.51 22.36
CA TYR A 96 2.48 -6.84 21.75
C TYR A 96 3.32 -7.10 20.49
N MET A 97 4.39 -6.32 20.28
CA MET A 97 5.22 -6.45 19.09
C MET A 97 5.88 -7.83 19.03
N THR A 98 5.71 -8.47 17.89
CA THR A 98 6.40 -9.72 17.53
C THR A 98 7.89 -9.47 17.33
N ASP A 99 8.71 -10.52 17.32
CA ASP A 99 10.16 -10.35 17.07
C ASP A 99 10.43 -9.78 15.68
N GLY A 100 9.61 -10.12 14.68
CA GLY A 100 9.65 -9.49 13.36
C GLY A 100 9.37 -7.98 13.42
N GLU A 101 8.35 -7.55 14.16
CA GLU A 101 8.03 -6.13 14.32
C GLU A 101 9.10 -5.35 15.09
N LYS A 102 9.78 -5.98 16.06
CA LYS A 102 10.93 -5.38 16.76
C LYS A 102 12.13 -5.20 15.84
N GLU A 103 12.30 -6.07 14.85
CA GLU A 103 13.33 -5.90 13.85
C GLU A 103 12.98 -4.80 12.85
N ASP A 104 11.73 -4.78 12.38
CA ASP A 104 11.15 -3.71 11.56
C ASP A 104 11.32 -2.35 12.26
N ALA A 105 11.15 -2.31 13.59
CA ALA A 105 11.46 -1.15 14.41
C ALA A 105 12.89 -0.65 14.25
N GLY A 106 13.87 -1.55 14.25
CA GLY A 106 15.28 -1.19 14.06
C GLY A 106 15.57 -0.66 12.64
N TYR A 107 14.84 -1.11 11.63
CA TYR A 107 14.93 -0.55 10.28
C TYR A 107 14.30 0.85 10.18
N ALA A 108 13.19 1.08 10.90
CA ALA A 108 12.60 2.40 11.05
C ALA A 108 13.61 3.38 11.70
N ASP A 109 14.23 2.98 12.81
CA ASP A 109 15.24 3.77 13.52
C ASP A 109 16.46 4.06 12.62
N PHE A 110 16.88 3.06 11.82
CA PHE A 110 17.93 3.26 10.82
C PHE A 110 17.55 4.33 9.78
N MET A 111 16.33 4.28 9.25
CA MET A 111 15.86 5.26 8.26
C MET A 111 15.76 6.68 8.82
N ILE A 112 15.29 6.82 10.06
CA ILE A 112 15.24 8.11 10.77
C ILE A 112 16.64 8.74 10.81
N ASN A 113 17.63 7.96 11.27
CA ASN A 113 19.02 8.42 11.36
C ASN A 113 19.64 8.69 9.99
N TYR A 114 19.36 7.85 8.99
CA TYR A 114 19.90 7.97 7.64
C TYR A 114 19.43 9.25 6.94
N LEU A 115 18.15 9.59 7.07
CA LEU A 115 17.56 10.80 6.48
C LEU A 115 17.72 12.04 7.39
N GLY A 116 18.06 11.85 8.66
CA GLY A 116 18.22 12.92 9.63
C GLY A 116 16.90 13.64 9.95
N VAL A 117 15.78 12.94 9.87
CA VAL A 117 14.45 13.46 10.22
C VAL A 117 14.20 13.31 11.71
N GLU A 118 13.33 14.16 12.26
CA GLU A 118 12.84 13.93 13.62
C GLU A 118 11.76 12.84 13.62
N ALA A 119 11.53 12.24 14.79
CA ALA A 119 10.54 11.19 14.96
C ALA A 119 9.76 11.33 16.26
N ASP A 120 8.46 11.08 16.18
CA ASP A 120 7.57 11.02 17.33
C ASP A 120 7.10 9.57 17.52
N THR A 121 7.02 9.13 18.78
CA THR A 121 6.57 7.78 19.12
C THR A 121 5.22 7.85 19.83
N ILE A 122 4.26 7.11 19.31
CA ILE A 122 2.92 6.98 19.88
C ILE A 122 2.75 5.54 20.34
N ASP A 123 2.45 5.35 21.62
CA ASP A 123 2.03 4.06 22.16
C ASP A 123 0.56 3.81 21.82
N ILE A 124 0.32 2.82 20.97
CA ILE A 124 -1.02 2.39 20.54
C ILE A 124 -1.50 1.13 21.25
N SER A 125 -0.81 0.67 22.31
CA SER A 125 -1.14 -0.57 23.04
C SER A 125 -2.59 -0.63 23.51
N GLY A 126 -3.13 0.51 23.97
CA GLY A 126 -4.54 0.62 24.37
C GLY A 126 -5.51 0.41 23.20
N LEU A 127 -5.25 1.04 22.05
CA LEU A 127 -6.08 0.90 20.84
C LEU A 127 -6.00 -0.53 20.29
N VAL A 128 -4.81 -1.11 20.26
CA VAL A 128 -4.59 -2.50 19.82
C VAL A 128 -5.36 -3.48 20.71
N ARG A 129 -5.26 -3.33 22.03
CA ARG A 129 -6.02 -4.16 22.98
C ARG A 129 -7.52 -4.02 22.76
N ALA A 130 -8.03 -2.80 22.63
CA ALA A 130 -9.45 -2.57 22.40
C ALA A 130 -9.95 -3.25 21.12
N HIS A 131 -9.19 -3.18 20.02
CA HIS A 131 -9.53 -3.90 18.78
C HIS A 131 -9.54 -5.42 18.96
N TRP A 132 -8.55 -5.98 19.65
CA TRP A 132 -8.46 -7.43 19.88
C TRP A 132 -9.54 -7.93 20.83
N ASP A 133 -9.96 -7.15 21.83
CA ASP A 133 -11.08 -7.50 22.72
C ASP A 133 -12.43 -7.51 21.98
N LEU A 134 -12.57 -6.70 20.93
CA LEU A 134 -13.76 -6.71 20.07
C LEU A 134 -13.81 -7.94 19.18
N THR A 135 -12.67 -8.35 18.60
CA THR A 135 -12.61 -9.46 17.63
C THR A 135 -12.38 -10.83 18.28
N GLY A 136 -11.79 -10.89 19.47
CA GLY A 136 -11.43 -12.12 20.19
C GLY A 136 -12.58 -12.81 20.93
N LYS A 137 -13.82 -12.30 20.83
CA LYS A 137 -14.99 -12.86 21.55
C LYS A 137 -15.46 -14.22 21.04
N LYS A 138 -15.08 -14.58 19.82
CA LYS A 138 -15.39 -15.86 19.20
C LYS A 138 -14.09 -16.46 18.67
N ASP A 139 -13.88 -17.73 18.97
CA ASP A 139 -12.78 -18.47 18.36
C ASP A 139 -13.17 -18.90 16.95
N HIS A 140 -12.46 -18.38 15.96
CA HIS A 140 -12.62 -18.74 14.54
C HIS A 140 -11.53 -19.70 14.04
N GLY A 141 -10.67 -20.18 14.94
CA GLY A 141 -9.46 -20.94 14.62
C GLY A 141 -8.24 -20.03 14.41
N PRO A 142 -7.02 -20.61 14.47
CA PRO A 142 -5.77 -19.85 14.59
C PRO A 142 -5.53 -18.89 13.43
N PHE A 143 -5.80 -19.30 12.19
CA PHE A 143 -5.58 -18.46 11.02
C PHE A 143 -6.48 -17.23 11.00
N VAL A 144 -7.81 -17.42 11.17
CA VAL A 144 -8.77 -16.31 11.12
C VAL A 144 -8.55 -15.37 12.30
N ASN A 145 -8.26 -15.90 13.49
CA ASN A 145 -7.97 -15.08 14.66
C ASN A 145 -6.71 -14.20 14.44
N ASN A 146 -5.66 -14.75 13.80
CA ASN A 146 -4.47 -13.96 13.48
C ASN A 146 -4.74 -12.89 12.43
N LEU A 147 -5.54 -13.19 11.40
CA LEU A 147 -5.97 -12.18 10.42
C LEU A 147 -6.77 -11.06 11.07
N LEU A 148 -7.72 -11.40 11.96
CA LEU A 148 -8.51 -10.41 12.69
C LEU A 148 -7.64 -9.52 13.60
N LYS A 149 -6.61 -10.10 14.22
CA LYS A 149 -5.63 -9.34 15.01
C LYS A 149 -4.81 -8.40 14.14
N ALA A 150 -4.35 -8.87 12.98
CA ALA A 150 -3.60 -8.08 12.01
C ALA A 150 -4.44 -6.90 11.49
N GLU A 151 -5.70 -7.15 11.10
CA GLU A 151 -6.60 -6.08 10.67
C GLU A 151 -6.92 -5.09 11.81
N GLY A 152 -7.06 -5.57 13.05
CA GLY A 152 -7.25 -4.71 14.22
C GLY A 152 -6.05 -3.79 14.47
N LEU A 153 -4.84 -4.33 14.34
CA LEU A 153 -3.60 -3.57 14.47
C LEU A 153 -3.45 -2.52 13.36
N ALA A 154 -3.77 -2.87 12.11
CA ALA A 154 -3.76 -1.92 11.00
C ALA A 154 -4.73 -0.75 11.24
N ARG A 155 -5.95 -1.02 11.70
CA ARG A 155 -6.93 0.03 12.04
C ARG A 155 -6.49 0.89 13.21
N ALA A 156 -5.88 0.30 14.24
CA ALA A 156 -5.32 1.03 15.38
C ALA A 156 -4.22 2.01 14.91
N ARG A 157 -3.32 1.56 14.04
CA ARG A 157 -2.25 2.38 13.47
C ARG A 157 -2.82 3.53 12.64
N ALA A 158 -3.75 3.24 11.73
CA ALA A 158 -4.39 4.25 10.90
C ALA A 158 -5.13 5.31 11.73
N SER A 159 -5.94 4.89 12.71
CA SER A 159 -6.66 5.80 13.60
C SER A 159 -5.73 6.69 14.42
N ALA A 160 -4.60 6.16 14.90
CA ALA A 160 -3.61 6.93 15.66
C ALA A 160 -2.88 7.94 14.77
N LEU A 161 -2.52 7.55 13.54
CA LEU A 161 -1.85 8.44 12.59
C LEU A 161 -2.75 9.59 12.13
N GLU A 162 -4.05 9.34 11.90
CA GLU A 162 -5.02 10.39 11.59
C GLU A 162 -5.26 11.34 12.77
N SER A 163 -5.26 10.81 13.99
CA SER A 163 -5.35 11.65 15.20
C SER A 163 -4.12 12.55 15.33
N TYR A 164 -2.93 12.02 15.02
CA TYR A 164 -1.69 12.79 14.98
C TYR A 164 -1.72 13.87 13.89
N SER A 165 -2.17 13.52 12.68
CA SER A 165 -2.37 14.48 11.58
C SER A 165 -3.22 15.67 12.03
N SER A 166 -4.34 15.38 12.71
CA SER A 166 -5.25 16.41 13.21
C SER A 166 -4.67 17.24 14.35
N SER A 167 -3.79 16.68 15.19
CA SER A 167 -3.20 17.42 16.32
C SER A 167 -2.04 18.31 15.90
N GLU A 168 -1.26 17.87 14.91
CA GLU A 168 -0.04 18.54 14.46
C GLU A 168 -0.23 19.36 13.17
N ASP A 169 -1.46 19.47 12.65
CA ASP A 169 -1.77 20.02 11.32
C ASP A 169 -0.88 19.40 10.22
N ALA A 170 -0.65 18.09 10.33
CA ALA A 170 0.28 17.35 9.50
C ALA A 170 -0.43 16.63 8.35
N ILE A 171 0.25 16.51 7.22
CA ILE A 171 -0.16 15.75 6.04
C ILE A 171 0.37 14.34 6.16
N THR A 172 -0.49 13.35 6.00
CA THR A 172 -0.11 11.93 6.02
C THR A 172 0.03 11.38 4.61
N ILE A 173 1.01 10.48 4.41
CA ILE A 173 1.19 9.74 3.15
C ILE A 173 0.69 8.31 3.33
N ASP A 174 -0.25 7.87 2.49
CA ASP A 174 -0.66 6.47 2.44
C ASP A 174 0.42 5.62 1.76
N THR A 175 0.60 4.40 2.24
CA THR A 175 1.69 3.50 1.80
C THR A 175 1.19 2.28 1.03
N SER A 176 -0.10 2.22 0.70
CA SER A 176 -0.71 1.12 -0.05
C SER A 176 -0.33 1.21 -1.52
N ASN A 177 0.08 0.07 -2.10
CA ASN A 177 0.42 -0.01 -3.53
C ASN A 177 -0.60 -0.81 -4.35
N MET A 178 -0.60 -0.62 -5.67
CA MET A 178 -1.51 -1.28 -6.61
C MET A 178 -1.55 -2.81 -6.42
N THR A 179 -0.39 -3.44 -6.21
CA THR A 179 -0.31 -4.89 -6.01
C THR A 179 -1.12 -5.32 -4.79
N GLU A 180 -0.97 -4.62 -3.66
CA GLU A 180 -1.72 -4.92 -2.44
C GLU A 180 -3.20 -4.62 -2.59
N LEU A 181 -3.55 -3.49 -3.21
CA LEU A 181 -4.91 -3.07 -3.47
C LEU A 181 -5.68 -4.11 -4.33
N VAL A 182 -5.10 -4.52 -5.46
CA VAL A 182 -5.71 -5.48 -6.39
C VAL A 182 -5.81 -6.88 -5.78
N LEU A 183 -4.82 -7.30 -5.00
CA LEU A 183 -4.86 -8.58 -4.28
C LEU A 183 -5.79 -8.54 -3.05
N GLY A 184 -6.37 -7.39 -2.71
CA GLY A 184 -7.14 -7.19 -1.48
C GLY A 184 -6.30 -7.42 -0.22
N ASN A 185 -4.98 -7.23 -0.32
CA ASN A 185 -4.02 -7.28 0.79
C ASN A 185 -3.97 -5.97 1.57
N VAL A 186 -5.13 -5.33 1.72
CA VAL A 186 -5.31 -4.10 2.47
C VAL A 186 -6.43 -4.30 3.48
N THR A 187 -6.29 -3.62 4.62
CA THR A 187 -7.32 -3.64 5.66
C THR A 187 -8.31 -2.52 5.40
N THR A 188 -9.58 -2.87 5.21
CA THR A 188 -10.68 -1.89 5.11
C THR A 188 -10.71 -0.99 6.35
N GLY A 189 -10.67 0.32 6.11
CA GLY A 189 -10.62 1.36 7.13
C GLY A 189 -9.22 1.60 7.72
N ALA A 190 -8.16 1.09 7.09
CA ALA A 190 -6.77 1.34 7.49
C ALA A 190 -5.90 1.99 6.40
N TYR A 191 -6.44 2.17 5.19
CA TYR A 191 -5.88 3.07 4.17
C TYR A 191 -6.23 4.50 4.60
N MET A 192 -5.22 5.27 4.98
CA MET A 192 -5.39 6.61 5.52
C MET A 192 -4.14 7.41 5.17
N GLY A 193 -4.37 8.46 4.39
CA GLY A 193 -3.36 9.39 3.92
C GLY A 193 -4.04 10.53 3.19
N MET A 194 -3.57 11.75 3.42
CA MET A 194 -3.98 12.91 2.64
C MET A 194 -3.33 12.92 1.25
N VAL A 195 -2.23 12.18 1.09
CA VAL A 195 -1.47 12.03 -0.15
C VAL A 195 -1.21 10.56 -0.42
N GLU A 196 -1.42 10.12 -1.66
CA GLU A 196 -1.14 8.76 -2.11
C GLU A 196 -0.16 8.82 -3.29
N ILE A 197 0.99 8.16 -3.18
CA ILE A 197 2.03 8.15 -4.24
C ILE A 197 2.35 6.74 -4.74
N PHE A 198 1.67 5.71 -4.22
CA PHE A 198 1.89 4.31 -4.58
C PHE A 198 0.65 3.62 -5.12
N GLU A 199 -0.54 4.26 -5.07
CA GLU A 199 -1.80 3.67 -5.51
C GLU A 199 -1.71 3.14 -6.96
N ASP A 200 -0.96 3.86 -7.81
CA ASP A 200 -0.70 3.52 -9.21
C ASP A 200 0.47 2.54 -9.45
N LEU A 201 1.28 2.29 -8.43
CA LEU A 201 2.51 1.53 -8.56
C LEU A 201 2.32 0.07 -8.18
N LEU A 202 2.76 -0.83 -9.07
CA LEU A 202 3.07 -2.21 -8.69
C LEU A 202 4.18 -2.22 -7.66
N LYS A 203 4.24 -3.27 -6.85
CA LYS A 203 5.26 -3.39 -5.79
C LYS A 203 6.68 -3.24 -6.34
N SER A 204 6.97 -3.85 -7.48
CA SER A 204 8.25 -3.76 -8.19
C SER A 204 8.59 -2.34 -8.67
N GLU A 205 7.59 -1.51 -8.98
CA GLU A 205 7.80 -0.10 -9.28
C GLU A 205 8.12 0.71 -8.03
N VAL A 206 7.54 0.35 -6.87
CA VAL A 206 7.93 0.93 -5.58
C VAL A 206 9.39 0.64 -5.26
N TYR A 207 9.89 -0.58 -5.55
CA TYR A 207 11.32 -0.89 -5.41
C TYR A 207 12.22 0.00 -6.28
N GLU A 208 11.78 0.30 -7.51
CA GLU A 208 12.51 1.17 -8.42
C GLU A 208 12.44 2.64 -7.97
N LEU A 209 11.28 3.12 -7.52
CA LEU A 209 11.13 4.44 -6.91
C LEU A 209 12.01 4.58 -5.67
N ALA A 210 12.05 3.58 -4.79
CA ALA A 210 12.93 3.54 -3.62
C ALA A 210 14.41 3.66 -4.03
N ARG A 211 14.82 3.01 -5.12
CA ARG A 211 16.18 3.12 -5.66
C ARG A 211 16.46 4.55 -6.15
N GLN A 212 15.52 5.18 -6.86
CA GLN A 212 15.66 6.54 -7.36
C GLN A 212 15.64 7.62 -6.27
N LEU A 213 14.98 7.34 -5.14
CA LEU A 213 14.97 8.18 -3.93
C LEU A 213 16.15 7.92 -2.98
N GLY A 214 17.07 7.02 -3.34
CA GLY A 214 18.26 6.73 -2.53
C GLY A 214 17.97 5.95 -1.24
N VAL A 215 16.86 5.22 -1.17
CA VAL A 215 16.57 4.31 -0.04
C VAL A 215 17.67 3.25 0.04
N PRO A 216 18.31 3.05 1.21
CA PRO A 216 19.45 2.15 1.34
C PRO A 216 19.12 0.71 0.97
N ALA A 217 20.12 0.01 0.39
CA ALA A 217 20.01 -1.42 0.07
C ALA A 217 19.62 -2.27 1.30
N ARG A 218 20.05 -1.87 2.51
CA ARG A 218 19.66 -2.52 3.77
C ARG A 218 18.14 -2.55 3.99
N ILE A 219 17.40 -1.58 3.46
CA ILE A 219 15.93 -1.54 3.49
C ILE A 219 15.34 -2.22 2.25
N ARG A 220 15.88 -1.90 1.07
CA ARG A 220 15.35 -2.44 -0.20
C ARG A 220 15.49 -3.96 -0.27
N ASP A 221 16.61 -4.51 0.16
CA ASP A 221 16.91 -5.94 0.05
C ASP A 221 16.48 -6.73 1.29
N GLN A 222 15.65 -6.13 2.16
CA GLN A 222 15.01 -6.86 3.26
C GLN A 222 14.26 -8.06 2.69
N GLN A 223 14.62 -9.25 3.15
CA GLN A 223 13.80 -10.43 2.92
C GLN A 223 12.47 -10.18 3.64
N LYS A 224 11.33 -10.20 2.92
CA LYS A 224 10.01 -9.98 3.55
C LYS A 224 9.88 -10.94 4.74
N ARG A 225 9.94 -10.40 5.96
CA ARG A 225 9.92 -11.21 7.18
C ARG A 225 8.47 -11.49 7.55
N ILE A 226 8.25 -12.70 8.03
CA ILE A 226 6.97 -13.12 8.60
C ILE A 226 6.89 -12.43 9.97
N SER A 227 6.10 -11.37 10.10
CA SER A 227 5.59 -11.03 11.42
C SER A 227 4.53 -12.08 11.77
N GLU A 228 4.31 -12.39 13.05
CA GLU A 228 3.32 -13.43 13.43
C GLU A 228 1.89 -13.09 12.93
N PHE A 229 1.69 -11.84 12.50
CA PHE A 229 0.48 -11.28 11.90
C PHE A 229 0.63 -10.97 10.39
N SER A 230 1.85 -10.90 9.85
CA SER A 230 2.13 -10.73 8.43
C SER A 230 2.37 -12.10 7.81
N SER A 231 1.34 -12.61 7.16
CA SER A 231 1.53 -13.63 6.16
C SER A 231 2.27 -12.97 5.01
N THR A 232 3.54 -13.33 4.81
CA THR A 232 4.31 -12.87 3.64
C THR A 232 3.52 -13.15 2.37
N HIS A 233 3.77 -12.40 1.29
CA HIS A 233 3.07 -12.62 0.03
C HIS A 233 3.20 -14.08 -0.43
N GLU A 234 4.36 -14.70 -0.19
CA GLU A 234 4.60 -16.13 -0.44
C GLU A 234 3.72 -17.04 0.42
N HIS A 235 3.46 -16.67 1.68
CA HIS A 235 2.59 -17.45 2.57
C HIS A 235 1.09 -17.25 2.25
N MET A 236 0.67 -16.03 1.87
CA MET A 236 -0.73 -15.75 1.53
C MET A 236 -1.14 -16.21 0.13
N PHE A 237 -0.27 -15.93 -0.84
CA PHE A 237 -0.59 -16.04 -2.26
C PHE A 237 0.19 -17.17 -2.94
N GLY A 238 1.10 -17.82 -2.20
CA GLY A 238 1.97 -18.86 -2.73
C GLY A 238 3.15 -18.33 -3.54
N ALA A 239 3.25 -17.02 -3.77
CA ALA A 239 4.27 -16.41 -4.59
C ALA A 239 4.70 -15.03 -4.10
N ASP A 240 5.91 -14.63 -4.46
CA ASP A 240 6.44 -13.29 -4.22
C ASP A 240 5.99 -12.28 -5.29
N PHE A 241 6.13 -10.98 -5.02
CA PHE A 241 5.72 -9.90 -5.93
C PHE A 241 6.38 -9.97 -7.31
N ARG A 242 7.59 -10.57 -7.45
CA ARG A 242 8.19 -10.83 -8.77
C ARG A 242 7.30 -11.67 -9.68
N TYR A 243 6.42 -12.49 -9.11
CA TYR A 243 5.45 -13.31 -9.82
C TYR A 243 4.02 -12.74 -9.73
N LEU A 244 3.68 -12.07 -8.62
CA LEU A 244 2.36 -11.46 -8.45
C LEU A 244 2.19 -10.21 -9.30
N ASP A 245 3.19 -9.35 -9.44
CA ASP A 245 3.08 -8.09 -10.19
C ASP A 245 2.82 -8.34 -11.69
N PRO A 246 3.53 -9.25 -12.38
CA PRO A 246 3.20 -9.59 -13.76
C PRO A 246 1.78 -10.16 -13.92
N LEU A 247 1.26 -10.83 -12.90
CA LEU A 247 -0.08 -11.40 -12.89
C LEU A 247 -1.14 -10.32 -12.65
N VAL A 248 -0.93 -9.44 -11.66
CA VAL A 248 -1.75 -8.26 -11.38
C VAL A 248 -1.82 -7.36 -12.60
N HIS A 249 -0.68 -7.12 -13.27
CA HIS A 249 -0.62 -6.32 -14.49
C HIS A 249 -1.54 -6.89 -15.59
N ARG A 250 -1.48 -8.20 -15.85
CA ARG A 250 -2.35 -8.88 -16.84
C ARG A 250 -3.81 -8.82 -16.48
N PHE A 251 -4.13 -9.02 -15.19
CA PHE A 251 -5.49 -8.88 -14.69
C PHE A 251 -6.06 -7.48 -14.97
N LEU A 252 -5.27 -6.44 -14.70
CA LEU A 252 -5.66 -5.04 -14.95
C LEU A 252 -5.82 -4.72 -16.44
N LYS A 253 -5.05 -5.38 -17.31
CA LYS A 253 -5.19 -5.28 -18.77
C LYS A 253 -6.33 -6.11 -19.36
N GLY A 254 -7.11 -6.81 -18.54
CA GLY A 254 -8.23 -7.64 -18.99
C GLY A 254 -7.80 -8.93 -19.71
N VAL A 255 -6.53 -9.34 -19.60
CA VAL A 255 -6.03 -10.61 -20.13
C VAL A 255 -6.66 -11.76 -19.35
N THR A 256 -7.17 -12.79 -20.02
CA THR A 256 -7.88 -13.88 -19.32
C THR A 256 -6.92 -14.72 -18.45
N SER A 257 -7.46 -15.43 -17.45
CA SER A 257 -6.66 -16.29 -16.58
C SER A 257 -5.87 -17.36 -17.36
N GLU A 258 -6.46 -17.91 -18.42
CA GLU A 258 -5.86 -18.95 -19.26
C GLU A 258 -4.70 -18.39 -20.07
N GLN A 259 -4.89 -17.19 -20.64
CA GLN A 259 -3.83 -16.48 -21.37
C GLN A 259 -2.68 -16.10 -20.44
N ALA A 260 -2.99 -15.51 -19.28
CA ALA A 260 -1.98 -15.13 -18.30
C ALA A 260 -1.18 -16.33 -17.78
N ALA A 261 -1.85 -17.47 -17.52
CA ALA A 261 -1.19 -18.71 -17.12
C ALA A 261 -0.20 -19.20 -18.19
N LYS A 262 -0.62 -19.19 -19.46
CA LYS A 262 0.21 -19.61 -20.59
C LYS A 262 1.41 -18.68 -20.79
N GLU A 263 1.20 -17.37 -20.77
CA GLU A 263 2.26 -16.38 -20.97
C GLU A 263 3.32 -16.41 -19.87
N LEU A 264 2.90 -16.54 -18.62
CA LEU A 264 3.79 -16.55 -17.45
C LEU A 264 4.39 -17.93 -17.15
N GLY A 265 3.87 -18.99 -17.78
CA GLY A 265 4.25 -20.37 -17.49
C GLY A 265 3.85 -20.79 -16.07
N HIS A 266 2.72 -20.29 -15.58
CA HIS A 266 2.16 -20.61 -14.27
C HIS A 266 1.06 -21.67 -14.38
N GLY A 267 0.80 -22.39 -13.29
CA GLY A 267 -0.29 -23.35 -13.24
C GLY A 267 -1.64 -22.66 -13.38
N GLU A 268 -2.46 -23.11 -14.36
CA GLU A 268 -3.76 -22.51 -14.68
C GLU A 268 -4.70 -22.44 -13.47
N GLU A 269 -4.73 -23.48 -12.65
CA GLU A 269 -5.55 -23.52 -11.43
C GLU A 269 -5.16 -22.42 -10.43
N TRP A 270 -3.86 -22.18 -10.25
CA TRP A 270 -3.38 -21.14 -9.34
C TRP A 270 -3.71 -19.75 -9.89
N VAL A 271 -3.47 -19.51 -11.18
CA VAL A 271 -3.82 -18.23 -11.83
C VAL A 271 -5.31 -17.95 -11.73
N LYS A 272 -6.16 -18.95 -11.97
CA LYS A 272 -7.61 -18.83 -11.84
C LYS A 272 -8.04 -18.47 -10.41
N LYS A 273 -7.42 -19.09 -9.40
CA LYS A 273 -7.66 -18.75 -7.97
C LYS A 273 -7.25 -17.31 -7.67
N MET A 274 -6.09 -16.87 -8.16
CA MET A 274 -5.62 -15.50 -7.97
C MET A 274 -6.54 -14.48 -8.65
N TYR A 275 -6.97 -14.74 -9.88
CA TYR A 275 -7.93 -13.89 -10.60
C TYR A 275 -9.29 -13.81 -9.89
N SER A 276 -9.81 -14.96 -9.44
CA SER A 276 -11.06 -15.00 -8.67
C SER A 276 -10.95 -14.21 -7.37
N ARG A 277 -9.77 -14.24 -6.72
CA ARG A 277 -9.51 -13.40 -5.56
C ARG A 277 -9.51 -11.93 -5.93
N MET A 278 -8.72 -11.52 -6.93
CA MET A 278 -8.63 -10.13 -7.37
C MET A 278 -10.00 -9.55 -7.71
N ASP A 279 -10.84 -10.32 -8.42
CA ASP A 279 -12.23 -9.96 -8.71
C ASP A 279 -13.08 -9.89 -7.43
N GLY A 280 -13.00 -10.91 -6.57
CA GLY A 280 -13.73 -10.98 -5.30
C GLY A 280 -13.33 -9.91 -4.28
N THR A 281 -12.14 -9.31 -4.41
CA THR A 281 -11.65 -8.23 -3.54
C THR A 281 -11.78 -6.84 -4.15
N ARG A 282 -12.36 -6.70 -5.36
CA ARG A 282 -12.60 -5.39 -6.00
C ARG A 282 -13.34 -4.41 -5.09
N PHE A 283 -14.26 -4.89 -4.26
CA PHE A 283 -14.98 -4.03 -3.32
C PHE A 283 -14.05 -3.37 -2.28
N ARG A 284 -12.92 -4.02 -1.91
CA ARG A 284 -11.94 -3.44 -0.98
C ARG A 284 -11.19 -2.29 -1.64
N TYR A 285 -10.87 -2.43 -2.93
CA TYR A 285 -10.34 -1.35 -3.75
C TYR A 285 -11.33 -0.19 -3.90
N SER A 286 -12.61 -0.49 -4.21
CA SER A 286 -13.64 0.56 -4.29
C SER A 286 -13.97 1.24 -2.96
N ALA A 287 -13.69 0.56 -1.83
CA ALA A 287 -13.88 1.07 -0.48
C ALA A 287 -12.66 1.82 0.07
N ALA A 288 -11.49 1.72 -0.57
CA ALA A 288 -10.45 2.74 -0.43
C ALA A 288 -11.12 4.05 -0.84
N GLY A 289 -11.22 4.98 0.13
CA GLY A 289 -12.07 6.15 -0.01
C GLY A 289 -11.66 7.02 -1.21
N PRO A 290 -12.44 8.07 -1.55
CA PRO A 290 -12.06 9.06 -2.56
C PRO A 290 -10.88 9.97 -2.12
N ILE A 291 -9.95 9.43 -1.32
CA ILE A 291 -8.70 9.98 -0.80
C ILE A 291 -8.02 10.85 -1.84
N SER A 292 -7.57 10.18 -2.89
CA SER A 292 -6.88 10.78 -4.03
C SER A 292 -6.74 9.72 -5.12
N ARG A 293 -7.84 9.23 -5.70
CA ARG A 293 -7.72 8.38 -6.91
C ARG A 293 -6.93 9.15 -7.95
N MET A 294 -5.66 8.81 -8.13
CA MET A 294 -4.83 9.42 -9.17
C MET A 294 -5.14 8.85 -10.55
N SER A 295 -6.03 7.84 -10.63
CA SER A 295 -6.05 6.93 -11.79
C SER A 295 -7.41 6.45 -12.29
N GLU A 296 -8.52 7.15 -12.06
CA GLU A 296 -9.81 6.78 -12.69
C GLU A 296 -10.49 7.98 -13.36
N PHE A 297 -11.07 7.94 -14.57
CA PHE A 297 -11.28 6.89 -15.59
C PHE A 297 -11.64 7.63 -16.91
N ASP A 298 -11.42 7.00 -18.07
CA ASP A 298 -11.71 7.55 -19.41
C ASP A 298 -13.19 7.96 -19.59
N GLU A 299 -13.42 9.20 -20.05
CA GLU A 299 -14.71 9.88 -20.25
C GLU A 299 -15.34 9.61 -21.63
N ASN A 300 -14.79 8.69 -22.41
CA ASN A 300 -15.27 8.42 -23.77
C ASN A 300 -16.58 7.60 -23.80
N GLU A 301 -17.68 8.11 -23.22
CA GLU A 301 -19.06 7.73 -23.63
C GLU A 301 -20.22 8.59 -23.06
N GLY A 302 -20.01 9.88 -22.78
CA GLY A 302 -21.08 10.90 -22.83
C GLY A 302 -22.34 10.66 -21.97
N LYS A 303 -22.21 10.14 -20.75
CA LYS A 303 -23.31 10.11 -19.76
C LYS A 303 -22.80 10.56 -18.39
N ASP A 304 -23.58 11.42 -17.74
CA ASP A 304 -23.27 11.97 -16.42
C ASP A 304 -22.93 10.86 -15.41
N ALA A 305 -21.74 10.96 -14.80
CA ALA A 305 -21.36 10.15 -13.65
C ALA A 305 -22.16 10.62 -12.42
N ALA A 306 -23.33 10.01 -12.19
CA ALA A 306 -23.91 9.99 -10.87
C ALA A 306 -23.12 8.99 -10.00
N TRP A 307 -22.98 9.31 -8.71
CA TRP A 307 -22.29 8.59 -7.62
C TRP A 307 -20.86 9.05 -7.29
N VAL A 308 -20.78 10.16 -6.56
CA VAL A 308 -19.72 10.43 -5.57
C VAL A 308 -20.41 10.63 -4.23
N GLY A 309 -20.11 9.77 -3.25
CA GLY A 309 -20.48 9.99 -1.87
C GLY A 309 -19.87 11.31 -1.38
N GLY A 310 -20.75 12.28 -1.10
CA GLY A 310 -20.56 13.52 -0.35
C GLY A 310 -19.15 14.11 -0.24
N MET A 311 -18.71 14.88 -1.24
CA MET A 311 -17.72 15.96 -1.08
C MET A 311 -17.75 16.91 -2.30
N LYS A 312 -18.91 17.52 -2.56
CA LYS A 312 -19.13 18.42 -3.73
C LYS A 312 -18.34 19.74 -3.68
N THR A 313 -17.46 19.93 -2.70
CA THR A 313 -16.75 21.19 -2.44
C THR A 313 -15.27 21.07 -2.14
N TYR A 314 -14.66 19.87 -2.15
CA TYR A 314 -13.27 19.71 -1.67
C TYR A 314 -12.18 19.57 -2.77
N TRP A 315 -12.54 19.50 -4.06
CA TRP A 315 -11.58 19.20 -5.14
C TRP A 315 -11.85 19.98 -6.44
N LYS A 316 -11.76 21.31 -6.40
CA LYS A 316 -11.97 22.16 -7.58
C LYS A 316 -10.72 22.47 -8.40
N ASP A 317 -9.54 22.00 -8.00
CA ASP A 317 -8.32 22.33 -8.73
C ASP A 317 -8.11 21.45 -9.97
N ALA A 318 -8.32 22.07 -11.13
CA ALA A 318 -8.04 21.53 -12.46
C ALA A 318 -6.58 21.03 -12.62
N GLN A 319 -5.67 21.45 -11.75
CA GLN A 319 -4.27 21.03 -11.76
C GLN A 319 -4.03 19.63 -11.17
N LYS A 320 -4.74 19.24 -10.10
CA LYS A 320 -4.65 17.88 -9.53
C LYS A 320 -5.24 16.84 -10.48
N LEU A 321 -6.37 17.16 -11.13
CA LEU A 321 -6.96 16.34 -12.19
C LEU A 321 -6.03 16.19 -13.40
N LYS A 322 -5.27 17.24 -13.74
CA LYS A 322 -4.25 17.17 -14.80
C LYS A 322 -3.09 16.24 -14.40
N LEU A 323 -2.61 16.33 -13.16
CA LEU A 323 -1.55 15.48 -12.60
C LEU A 323 -1.92 13.99 -12.65
N ALA A 324 -3.12 13.66 -12.15
CA ALA A 324 -3.72 12.33 -12.21
C ALA A 324 -3.82 11.81 -13.65
N ARG A 325 -4.30 12.64 -14.59
CA ARG A 325 -4.34 12.31 -16.02
C ARG A 325 -2.96 12.10 -16.63
N GLU A 326 -1.94 12.84 -16.19
CA GLU A 326 -0.56 12.67 -16.65
C GLU A 326 0.05 11.37 -16.10
N LEU A 327 -0.16 11.03 -14.82
CA LEU A 327 0.20 9.73 -14.24
C LEU A 327 -0.45 8.57 -15.00
N HIS A 328 -1.74 8.69 -15.27
CA HIS A 328 -2.50 7.68 -16.00
C HIS A 328 -2.00 7.54 -17.45
N LYS A 329 -1.69 8.65 -18.14
CA LYS A 329 -1.11 8.62 -19.49
C LYS A 329 0.28 8.00 -19.52
N LEU A 330 1.15 8.39 -18.58
CA LEU A 330 2.46 7.77 -18.41
C LEU A 330 2.30 6.26 -18.20
N ARG A 331 1.30 5.83 -17.43
CA ARG A 331 0.98 4.43 -17.25
C ARG A 331 0.49 3.76 -18.54
N GLU A 332 -0.44 4.35 -19.28
CA GLU A 332 -0.89 3.84 -20.58
C GLU A 332 0.28 3.69 -21.58
N GLU A 333 1.18 4.68 -21.63
CA GLU A 333 2.37 4.68 -22.51
C GLU A 333 3.45 3.67 -22.09
N TYR A 334 3.59 3.40 -20.79
CA TYR A 334 4.57 2.44 -20.24
C TYR A 334 4.07 1.01 -20.17
N LEU A 335 2.78 0.77 -20.41
CA LEU A 335 2.16 -0.55 -20.41
C LEU A 335 1.65 -0.94 -21.82
N PRO A 336 2.52 -1.08 -22.84
CA PRO A 336 2.13 -1.58 -24.16
C PRO A 336 1.72 -3.06 -24.14
#